data_AF-A0A6P2UXJ7-F1
#
_entry.id   AF-A0A6P2UXJ7-F1
#
_cell.length_a   1.000
_cell.length_b   1.000
_cell.length_c   1.000
_cell.angle_alpha   90.00
_cell.angle_beta   90.00
_cell.angle_gamma   90.00
#
_symmetry.space_group_name_H-M   'P 1'
#
loop_
_entity.id
_entity.type
_entity.pdbx_description
1 polymer ?
#
loop_
_entity_poly.entity_id
_entity_poly.type
_entity_poly.pdbx_seq_one_letter_code
_entity_poly.pdbx_strand_id
1 'polypeptide(L)'
;MKQHLGYAAACACGLSLLLAACGGDDSSGPSGGSTGSPSSSTPAASLSADQTTYQSFALAPNLSYRTSIDLPASGVPATGTNYFIAGSSSLAASPSTGTQKTTTSAPTSIGSTLSITTASTAPTRYLVAGKIVVDSGPQFITNISYQGSGVRADTLAADGATTVQSTLRTNFSVVPLTGTVVGAPTDFAQWFNSLYYNPKLLTGTATWSSGAAYLKYTETEIGDVYQVADNKTLTTGTSPDPIATGTTIAALMAAGGIQSSSDQTTYTLSNGAMTQVGGVTTYVANALRPNRTTPMYHTYYEINGNVYTGNLIKDGTVIGGNPYPVAASGTTSGYTTNYTENFQVRVNAAAINSLQAAVTF
;
A
#
# COMPACT_ATOMS: atom_id res chain seq x y z
N MET A 1 -32.97 -19.38 37.82
CA MET A 1 -32.69 -18.41 38.91
C MET A 1 -31.19 -18.10 38.81
N LYS A 2 -30.66 -16.87 38.67
CA LYS A 2 -31.01 -15.51 39.15
C LYS A 2 -30.34 -15.18 40.50
N GLN A 3 -29.75 -13.98 40.60
CA GLN A 3 -29.01 -13.34 41.73
C GLN A 3 -27.51 -13.74 41.84
N HIS A 4 -26.51 -12.83 41.85
CA HIS A 4 -26.14 -11.62 42.67
C HIS A 4 -25.46 -12.02 44.01
N LEU A 5 -24.54 -11.28 44.70
CA LEU A 5 -23.90 -9.93 44.63
C LEU A 5 -22.56 -9.98 45.44
N GLY A 6 -21.54 -9.09 45.42
CA GLY A 6 -21.19 -7.94 44.56
C GLY A 6 -20.57 -6.72 45.31
N TYR A 7 -19.26 -6.74 45.65
CA TYR A 7 -18.45 -5.65 46.27
C TYR A 7 -17.02 -5.70 45.67
N ALA A 8 -16.32 -4.64 45.20
CA ALA A 8 -15.82 -3.38 45.83
C ALA A 8 -14.65 -3.59 46.83
N ALA A 9 -13.61 -2.73 46.98
CA ALA A 9 -13.00 -1.64 46.17
C ALA A 9 -11.71 -1.13 46.88
N ALA A 10 -10.94 -0.21 46.25
CA ALA A 10 -9.78 0.54 46.82
C ALA A 10 -8.49 -0.28 47.11
N CYS A 11 -7.26 0.28 47.24
CA CYS A 11 -6.76 1.63 46.95
C CYS A 11 -5.27 1.60 46.49
N ALA A 12 -4.71 2.77 46.13
CA ALA A 12 -3.38 2.93 45.52
C ALA A 12 -2.17 2.80 46.48
N CYS A 13 -0.99 2.47 45.92
CA CYS A 13 0.17 3.37 45.89
C CYS A 13 1.27 2.82 44.96
N GLY A 14 2.13 3.70 44.42
CA GLY A 14 3.24 3.34 43.52
C GLY A 14 4.62 3.50 44.14
N LEU A 15 5.67 3.14 43.40
CA LEU A 15 7.07 3.38 43.80
C LEU A 15 7.91 3.76 42.58
N SER A 16 8.49 4.96 42.60
CA SER A 16 9.40 5.46 41.56
C SER A 16 10.86 5.21 41.94
N LEU A 17 11.65 4.64 41.04
CA LEU A 17 13.10 4.49 41.20
C LEU A 17 13.83 5.74 40.68
N LEU A 18 14.43 6.51 41.59
CA LEU A 18 15.50 7.46 41.25
C LEU A 18 16.85 6.75 41.26
N LEU A 19 17.70 7.05 40.27
CA LEU A 19 19.15 6.81 40.34
C LEU A 19 19.84 8.16 40.60
N ALA A 20 20.90 8.16 41.41
CA ALA A 20 21.67 9.36 41.74
C ALA A 20 23.17 9.08 41.97
N ALA A 21 24.01 9.87 41.29
CA ALA A 21 25.43 10.15 41.55
C ALA A 21 25.73 11.49 40.83
N CYS A 22 26.30 12.56 41.41
CA CYS A 22 27.58 12.72 42.14
C CYS A 22 28.80 12.54 41.20
N GLY A 23 29.74 13.48 41.03
CA GLY A 23 29.95 14.87 41.52
C GLY A 23 31.32 15.40 41.01
N GLY A 24 31.77 16.66 41.18
CA GLY A 24 31.21 17.89 41.77
C GLY A 24 32.28 19.02 41.83
N ASP A 25 31.84 20.30 41.87
CA ASP A 25 32.60 21.54 42.22
C ASP A 25 33.84 21.94 41.35
N ASP A 26 34.41 23.16 41.34
CA ASP A 26 34.12 24.45 42.02
C ASP A 26 34.64 25.66 41.17
N SER A 27 34.16 26.90 41.42
CA SER A 27 34.90 28.20 41.43
C SER A 27 34.07 29.49 41.18
N SER A 28 33.77 30.21 42.27
CA SER A 28 33.73 31.69 42.42
C SER A 28 33.08 32.62 41.37
N GLY A 29 32.00 33.33 41.75
CA GLY A 29 31.60 34.60 41.11
C GLY A 29 30.18 35.10 41.47
N PRO A 30 30.01 36.16 42.29
CA PRO A 30 28.68 36.65 42.71
C PRO A 30 28.14 37.82 41.85
N SER A 31 27.07 37.56 41.08
CA SER A 31 26.26 38.59 40.41
C SER A 31 24.78 38.19 40.47
N GLY A 32 23.92 39.05 41.03
CA GLY A 32 22.49 38.77 41.15
C GLY A 32 21.70 38.97 39.84
N GLY A 33 20.75 38.08 39.56
CA GLY A 33 19.86 38.16 38.40
C GLY A 33 18.49 37.52 38.69
N SER A 34 17.43 38.11 38.14
CA SER A 34 16.03 37.75 38.47
C SER A 34 15.66 36.32 38.08
N THR A 35 14.82 35.67 38.89
CA THR A 35 14.34 34.28 38.69
C THR A 35 13.31 34.19 37.57
N GLY A 36 13.75 34.15 36.32
CA GLY A 36 12.98 33.63 35.20
C GLY A 36 13.15 32.11 35.12
N SER A 37 12.12 31.33 35.48
CA SER A 37 12.17 29.86 35.34
C SER A 37 12.37 29.48 33.87
N PRO A 38 13.43 28.74 33.49
CA PRO A 38 13.58 28.27 32.13
C PRO A 38 12.47 27.27 31.84
N SER A 39 11.58 27.60 30.92
CA SER A 39 10.63 26.64 30.37
C SER A 39 11.41 25.51 29.72
N SER A 40 11.23 24.29 30.22
CA SER A 40 11.90 23.11 29.68
C SER A 40 11.29 22.73 28.32
N SER A 41 11.68 23.46 27.27
CA SER A 41 11.44 23.07 25.90
C SER A 41 12.28 21.83 25.61
N THR A 42 11.72 20.66 25.91
CA THR A 42 12.21 19.38 25.39
C THR A 42 12.48 19.55 23.90
N PRO A 43 13.71 19.31 23.41
CA PRO A 43 14.02 19.47 22.00
C PRO A 43 13.02 18.64 21.18
N ALA A 44 12.35 19.29 20.22
CA ALA A 44 11.44 18.58 19.33
C ALA A 44 12.22 17.45 18.64
N ALA A 45 11.74 16.22 18.77
CA ALA A 45 12.48 15.04 18.30
C ALA A 45 12.81 15.20 16.81
N SER A 46 14.11 15.23 16.49
CA SER A 46 14.59 15.40 15.13
C SER A 46 14.09 14.26 14.25
N LEU A 47 13.41 14.61 13.15
CA LEU A 47 12.89 13.65 12.18
C LEU A 47 14.01 12.73 11.69
N SER A 48 13.68 11.46 11.42
CA SER A 48 14.59 10.57 10.70
C SER A 48 14.85 11.04 9.27
N ALA A 49 15.85 10.47 8.61
CA ALA A 49 16.08 10.68 7.18
C ALA A 49 14.86 10.26 6.33
N ASP A 50 14.24 9.12 6.66
CA ASP A 50 13.01 8.62 6.02
C ASP A 50 11.84 9.60 6.18
N GLN A 51 11.61 10.09 7.40
CA GLN A 51 10.51 10.99 7.74
C GLN A 51 10.69 12.37 7.08
N THR A 52 11.92 12.89 7.07
CA THR A 52 12.29 14.14 6.39
C THR A 52 12.11 14.03 4.89
N THR A 53 12.59 12.94 4.28
CA THR A 53 12.48 12.68 2.84
C THR A 53 11.03 12.55 2.42
N TYR A 54 10.21 11.82 3.20
CA TYR A 54 8.77 11.73 3.00
C TYR A 54 8.07 13.10 3.07
N GLN A 55 8.37 13.96 4.05
CA GLN A 55 7.78 15.31 4.12
C GLN A 55 8.11 16.17 2.91
N SER A 56 9.35 16.09 2.40
CA SER A 56 9.76 16.86 1.20
C SER A 56 8.89 16.59 -0.03
N PHE A 57 8.21 15.44 -0.07
CA PHE A 57 7.37 14.99 -1.18
C PHE A 57 5.86 15.04 -0.89
N ALA A 58 5.46 14.89 0.37
CA ALA A 58 4.06 14.71 0.78
C ALA A 58 3.45 15.90 1.54
N LEU A 59 4.24 16.79 2.13
CA LEU A 59 3.73 17.95 2.88
C LEU A 59 3.31 19.08 1.93
N ALA A 60 2.12 19.63 2.13
CA ALA A 60 1.61 20.77 1.36
C ALA A 60 2.60 21.95 1.41
N PRO A 61 2.81 22.69 0.30
CA PRO A 61 2.05 22.67 -0.95
C PRO A 61 2.43 21.56 -1.94
N ASN A 62 3.35 20.65 -1.60
CA ASN A 62 3.74 19.56 -2.50
C ASN A 62 2.59 18.57 -2.72
N LEU A 63 2.56 17.97 -3.91
CA LEU A 63 1.64 16.90 -4.29
C LEU A 63 2.44 15.66 -4.69
N SER A 64 2.26 14.57 -3.94
CA SER A 64 2.71 13.24 -4.34
C SER A 64 1.60 12.56 -5.15
N TYR A 65 1.94 11.88 -6.24
CA TYR A 65 0.96 11.20 -7.08
C TYR A 65 1.13 9.69 -7.01
N ARG A 66 0.03 8.99 -6.74
CA ARG A 66 -0.10 7.55 -6.98
C ARG A 66 -0.56 7.36 -8.42
N THR A 67 0.06 6.43 -9.13
CA THR A 67 -0.32 6.06 -10.50
C THR A 67 -0.99 4.69 -10.51
N SER A 68 -1.77 4.40 -11.55
CA SER A 68 -2.27 3.06 -11.88
C SER A 68 -2.24 2.90 -13.40
N ILE A 69 -1.76 1.75 -13.89
CA ILE A 69 -1.38 1.57 -15.29
C ILE A 69 -1.72 0.16 -15.79
N ASP A 70 -2.44 0.11 -16.91
CA ASP A 70 -2.66 -1.08 -17.74
C ASP A 70 -2.58 -0.64 -19.20
N LEU A 71 -1.37 -0.73 -19.76
CA LEU A 71 -1.07 -0.42 -21.16
C LEU A 71 -0.53 -1.68 -21.86
N PRO A 72 -0.80 -1.88 -23.16
CA PRO A 72 -0.44 -3.10 -23.84
C PRO A 72 1.07 -3.15 -24.12
N ALA A 73 1.68 -4.32 -23.90
CA ALA A 73 3.10 -4.56 -24.14
C ALA A 73 3.54 -4.42 -25.62
N SER A 74 2.59 -4.28 -26.56
CA SER A 74 2.86 -3.87 -27.94
C SER A 74 1.61 -3.20 -28.55
N GLY A 75 1.79 -2.40 -29.61
CA GLY A 75 0.68 -1.71 -30.28
C GLY A 75 0.33 -0.37 -29.64
N VAL A 76 -0.92 0.06 -29.77
CA VAL A 76 -1.47 1.29 -29.17
C VAL A 76 -2.56 0.93 -28.15
N PRO A 77 -2.78 1.74 -27.08
CA PRO A 77 -3.80 1.45 -26.08
C PRO A 77 -5.23 1.57 -26.63
N ALA A 78 -6.15 0.74 -26.13
CA ALA A 78 -7.57 0.81 -26.48
C ALA A 78 -8.38 1.49 -25.36
N THR A 79 -9.06 2.59 -25.66
CA THR A 79 -9.92 3.28 -24.68
C THR A 79 -11.07 2.39 -24.20
N GLY A 80 -11.47 2.54 -22.94
CA GLY A 80 -12.44 1.65 -22.27
C GLY A 80 -11.88 0.28 -21.86
N THR A 81 -10.68 -0.09 -22.32
CA THR A 81 -9.95 -1.30 -21.90
C THR A 81 -8.70 -0.90 -21.10
N ASN A 82 -7.73 -0.30 -21.77
CA ASN A 82 -6.49 0.18 -21.16
C ASN A 82 -6.71 1.48 -20.40
N TYR A 83 -5.82 1.74 -19.44
CA TYR A 83 -5.81 2.97 -18.66
C TYR A 83 -4.39 3.36 -18.24
N PHE A 84 -4.15 4.66 -18.09
CA PHE A 84 -3.00 5.18 -17.36
C PHE A 84 -3.47 6.42 -16.61
N ILE A 85 -3.59 6.30 -15.29
CA ILE A 85 -4.22 7.30 -14.43
C ILE A 85 -3.30 7.73 -13.28
N ALA A 86 -3.53 8.92 -12.75
CA ALA A 86 -2.90 9.41 -11.52
C ALA A 86 -3.90 10.11 -10.60
N GLY A 87 -3.74 9.90 -9.28
CA GLY A 87 -4.41 10.68 -8.23
C GLY A 87 -3.38 11.37 -7.34
N SER A 88 -3.59 12.64 -7.01
CA SER A 88 -2.71 13.40 -6.13
C SER A 88 -3.02 13.15 -4.65
N SER A 89 -2.03 13.34 -3.79
CA SER A 89 -2.07 13.03 -2.36
C SER A 89 -1.07 13.90 -1.60
N SER A 90 -1.55 14.59 -0.57
CA SER A 90 -0.73 15.44 0.32
C SER A 90 -1.22 15.43 1.78
N LEU A 91 -0.40 15.96 2.68
CA LEU A 91 -0.67 16.20 4.09
C LEU A 91 -0.71 17.70 4.38
N ALA A 92 -1.66 18.11 5.22
CA ALA A 92 -1.79 19.51 5.66
C ALA A 92 -0.76 19.90 6.74
N ALA A 93 -0.22 18.94 7.48
CA ALA A 93 0.78 19.15 8.54
C ALA A 93 1.74 17.95 8.65
N SER A 94 2.79 18.11 9.47
CA SER A 94 3.75 17.04 9.78
C SER A 94 3.12 15.93 10.65
N PRO A 95 3.31 14.64 10.34
CA PRO A 95 2.94 13.54 11.24
C PRO A 95 3.64 13.55 12.62
N SER A 96 4.68 14.38 12.81
CA SER A 96 5.31 14.58 14.13
C SER A 96 4.43 15.35 15.13
N THR A 97 3.34 16.01 14.69
CA THR A 97 2.35 16.63 15.59
C THR A 97 1.14 15.74 15.87
N GLY A 98 1.16 14.49 15.39
CA GLY A 98 0.06 13.52 15.50
C GLY A 98 -0.38 13.00 14.12
N THR A 99 -1.20 11.95 14.11
CA THR A 99 -1.68 11.30 12.88
C THR A 99 -2.38 12.27 11.93
N GLN A 100 -1.95 12.28 10.67
CA GLN A 100 -2.45 13.16 9.61
C GLN A 100 -3.24 12.35 8.58
N LYS A 101 -4.45 12.79 8.25
CA LYS A 101 -5.26 12.18 7.17
C LYS A 101 -4.87 12.79 5.83
N THR A 102 -4.64 11.96 4.80
CA THR A 102 -4.31 12.45 3.46
C THR A 102 -5.47 13.20 2.82
N THR A 103 -5.20 14.39 2.29
CA THR A 103 -6.04 14.99 1.25
C THR A 103 -5.67 14.35 -0.08
N THR A 104 -6.67 13.90 -0.85
CA THR A 104 -6.46 13.24 -2.15
C THR A 104 -7.40 13.78 -3.22
N SER A 105 -6.99 13.70 -4.49
CA SER A 105 -7.87 14.02 -5.62
C SER A 105 -8.59 12.77 -6.12
N ALA A 106 -9.69 12.97 -6.85
CA ALA A 106 -10.12 11.96 -7.82
C ALA A 106 -8.99 11.70 -8.84
N PRO A 107 -8.85 10.48 -9.38
CA PRO A 107 -7.86 10.20 -10.41
C PRO A 107 -8.23 10.88 -11.73
N THR A 108 -7.21 11.25 -12.51
CA THR A 108 -7.35 11.74 -13.89
C THR A 108 -6.55 10.83 -14.83
N SER A 109 -6.89 10.82 -16.12
CA SER A 109 -6.07 10.16 -17.13
C SER A 109 -4.77 10.94 -17.37
N ILE A 110 -3.68 10.22 -17.59
CA ILE A 110 -2.42 10.74 -18.12
C ILE A 110 -2.47 10.78 -19.65
N GLY A 111 -3.09 9.78 -20.28
CA GLY A 111 -3.27 9.72 -21.73
C GLY A 111 -4.52 10.47 -22.21
N SER A 112 -4.43 11.18 -23.33
CA SER A 112 -5.46 12.10 -23.83
C SER A 112 -6.72 11.42 -24.37
N THR A 113 -6.57 10.20 -24.90
CA THR A 113 -7.62 9.37 -25.52
C THR A 113 -8.13 8.26 -24.60
N LEU A 114 -7.45 8.01 -23.47
CA LEU A 114 -7.86 6.99 -22.51
C LEU A 114 -8.91 7.53 -21.54
N SER A 115 -9.95 6.72 -21.35
CA SER A 115 -11.01 6.93 -20.38
C SER A 115 -10.67 6.26 -19.05
N ILE A 116 -11.19 6.80 -17.94
CA ILE A 116 -11.14 6.15 -16.64
C ILE A 116 -12.10 4.95 -16.67
N THR A 117 -11.57 3.74 -16.51
CA THR A 117 -12.36 2.49 -16.56
C THR A 117 -12.81 2.07 -15.16
N THR A 118 -13.87 1.26 -15.07
CA THR A 118 -14.30 0.65 -13.80
C THR A 118 -13.18 -0.20 -13.17
N ALA A 119 -12.36 -0.88 -13.99
CA ALA A 119 -11.20 -1.63 -13.51
C ALA A 119 -10.13 -0.71 -12.89
N SER A 120 -9.85 0.44 -13.51
CA SER A 120 -8.86 1.41 -13.01
C SER A 120 -9.22 2.06 -11.67
N THR A 121 -10.48 1.95 -11.25
CA THR A 121 -11.04 2.57 -10.04
C THR A 121 -11.72 1.58 -9.09
N ALA A 122 -11.60 0.27 -9.34
CA ALA A 122 -12.18 -0.75 -8.49
C ALA A 122 -11.51 -0.74 -7.09
N PRO A 123 -12.29 -0.74 -6.00
CA PRO A 123 -11.75 -0.81 -4.64
C PRO A 123 -11.24 -2.22 -4.33
N THR A 124 -10.19 -2.32 -3.52
CA THR A 124 -9.74 -3.61 -2.97
C THR A 124 -10.68 -4.03 -1.84
N ARG A 125 -11.01 -5.33 -1.76
CA ARG A 125 -11.81 -5.87 -0.65
C ARG A 125 -10.93 -6.56 0.37
N TYR A 126 -11.37 -6.48 1.63
CA TYR A 126 -10.70 -7.08 2.78
C TYR A 126 -11.72 -7.78 3.67
N LEU A 127 -11.30 -8.87 4.32
CA LEU A 127 -12.05 -9.52 5.39
C LEU A 127 -11.63 -8.92 6.73
N VAL A 128 -12.44 -8.01 7.27
CA VAL A 128 -12.18 -7.33 8.54
C VAL A 128 -13.29 -7.68 9.54
N ALA A 129 -12.91 -8.19 10.72
CA ALA A 129 -13.84 -8.60 11.78
C ALA A 129 -15.03 -9.47 11.30
N GLY A 130 -14.74 -10.44 10.42
CA GLY A 130 -15.73 -11.37 9.87
C GLY A 130 -16.64 -10.79 8.78
N LYS A 131 -16.36 -9.57 8.28
CA LYS A 131 -17.14 -8.89 7.23
C LYS A 131 -16.27 -8.54 6.03
N ILE A 132 -16.83 -8.63 4.84
CA ILE A 132 -16.21 -8.08 3.63
C ILE A 132 -16.42 -6.56 3.65
N VAL A 133 -15.32 -5.82 3.64
CA VAL A 133 -15.28 -4.36 3.50
C VAL A 133 -14.49 -3.99 2.24
N VAL A 134 -14.76 -2.80 1.70
CA VAL A 134 -13.99 -2.19 0.61
C VAL A 134 -13.09 -1.10 1.18
N ASP A 135 -11.90 -0.91 0.61
CA ASP A 135 -11.13 0.33 0.80
C ASP A 135 -11.94 1.57 0.35
N SER A 136 -11.38 2.75 0.57
CA SER A 136 -11.94 4.03 0.11
C SER A 136 -11.85 4.24 -1.42
N GLY A 137 -11.57 3.18 -2.18
CA GLY A 137 -11.53 3.14 -3.63
C GLY A 137 -10.50 4.11 -4.20
N PRO A 138 -10.80 4.79 -5.33
CA PRO A 138 -9.82 5.61 -6.04
C PRO A 138 -9.33 6.83 -5.26
N GLN A 139 -9.95 7.16 -4.11
CA GLN A 139 -9.48 8.20 -3.21
C GLN A 139 -8.32 7.75 -2.30
N PHE A 140 -8.10 6.44 -2.10
CA PHE A 140 -7.03 5.85 -1.29
C PHE A 140 -6.73 6.61 0.01
N ILE A 141 -7.80 6.89 0.78
CA ILE A 141 -7.75 7.69 2.00
C ILE A 141 -6.89 6.96 3.02
N THR A 142 -5.77 7.59 3.39
CA THR A 142 -4.76 7.02 4.28
C THR A 142 -4.60 7.90 5.52
N ASN A 143 -4.50 7.29 6.69
CA ASN A 143 -3.97 7.96 7.89
C ASN A 143 -2.45 7.72 7.94
N ILE A 144 -1.67 8.79 8.11
CA ILE A 144 -0.21 8.76 8.15
C ILE A 144 0.27 9.14 9.55
N SER A 145 1.14 8.32 10.12
CA SER A 145 1.79 8.56 11.42
C SER A 145 3.27 8.15 11.38
N TYR A 146 4.03 8.44 12.44
CA TYR A 146 5.43 8.02 12.55
C TYR A 146 5.59 6.88 13.55
N GLN A 147 6.35 5.86 13.15
CA GLN A 147 6.60 4.66 13.95
C GLN A 147 8.09 4.31 13.86
N GLY A 148 8.81 4.51 14.96
CA GLY A 148 10.27 4.45 14.97
C GLY A 148 10.87 5.49 14.02
N SER A 149 11.81 5.07 13.17
CA SER A 149 12.35 5.89 12.08
C SER A 149 11.47 5.93 10.83
N GLY A 150 10.47 5.06 10.70
CA GLY A 150 9.65 4.94 9.49
C GLY A 150 8.39 5.80 9.50
N VAL A 151 7.61 5.65 8.43
CA VAL A 151 6.31 6.31 8.21
C VAL A 151 5.23 5.25 8.13
N ARG A 152 4.35 5.18 9.13
CA ARG A 152 3.19 4.27 9.14
C ARG A 152 2.08 4.83 8.26
N ALA A 153 1.43 3.96 7.50
CA ALA A 153 0.33 4.28 6.61
C ALA A 153 -0.83 3.30 6.77
N ASP A 154 -1.92 3.79 7.34
CA ASP A 154 -3.16 3.04 7.60
C ASP A 154 -4.17 3.34 6.49
N THR A 155 -4.38 2.40 5.56
CA THR A 155 -5.39 2.52 4.49
C THR A 155 -6.78 2.34 5.08
N LEU A 156 -7.69 3.27 4.79
CA LEU A 156 -9.04 3.27 5.34
C LEU A 156 -10.09 2.76 4.35
N ALA A 157 -11.12 2.11 4.89
CA ALA A 157 -12.34 1.71 4.21
C ALA A 157 -13.15 2.91 3.67
N ALA A 158 -14.18 2.61 2.86
CA ALA A 158 -15.12 3.61 2.36
C ALA A 158 -15.92 4.35 3.47
N ASP A 159 -15.94 3.86 4.71
CA ASP A 159 -16.47 4.59 5.88
C ASP A 159 -15.54 5.71 6.39
N GLY A 160 -14.29 5.75 5.90
CA GLY A 160 -13.28 6.72 6.29
C GLY A 160 -12.74 6.55 7.72
N ALA A 161 -12.97 5.42 8.37
CA ALA A 161 -12.63 5.15 9.77
C ALA A 161 -12.05 3.74 10.02
N THR A 162 -12.58 2.70 9.38
CA THR A 162 -12.08 1.31 9.53
C THR A 162 -10.78 1.14 8.77
N THR A 163 -9.68 0.84 9.46
CA THR A 163 -8.41 0.46 8.82
C THR A 163 -8.54 -0.92 8.17
N VAL A 164 -8.15 -1.05 6.90
CA VAL A 164 -8.20 -2.31 6.12
C VAL A 164 -6.82 -2.89 5.81
N GLN A 165 -5.78 -2.05 5.85
CA GLN A 165 -4.38 -2.40 5.64
C GLN A 165 -3.49 -1.43 6.44
N SER A 166 -2.32 -1.87 6.90
CA SER A 166 -1.42 -1.04 7.71
C SER A 166 0.03 -1.31 7.28
N THR A 167 0.68 -0.37 6.61
CA THR A 167 2.07 -0.56 6.16
C THR A 167 3.06 0.34 6.90
N LEU A 168 4.26 -0.16 7.13
CA LEU A 168 5.42 0.64 7.51
C LEU A 168 6.20 0.97 6.23
N ARG A 169 6.43 2.26 5.99
CA ARG A 169 7.23 2.78 4.88
C ARG A 169 8.61 3.20 5.36
N THR A 170 9.64 2.74 4.67
CA THR A 170 11.06 2.99 4.99
C THR A 170 11.91 3.07 3.71
N ASN A 171 13.20 3.39 3.86
CA ASN A 171 14.18 3.47 2.76
C ASN A 171 13.78 4.51 1.69
N PHE A 172 13.24 5.65 2.13
CA PHE A 172 12.82 6.72 1.24
C PHE A 172 14.01 7.35 0.53
N SER A 173 13.90 7.48 -0.79
CA SER A 173 14.86 8.19 -1.64
C SER A 173 14.12 9.02 -2.68
N VAL A 174 14.56 10.25 -2.89
CA VAL A 174 14.10 11.10 -4.00
C VAL A 174 15.12 11.03 -5.11
N VAL A 175 14.70 10.57 -6.28
CA VAL A 175 15.55 10.44 -7.47
C VAL A 175 15.11 11.47 -8.52
N PRO A 176 15.99 12.41 -8.90
CA PRO A 176 15.71 13.37 -9.97
C PRO A 176 15.53 12.69 -11.33
N LEU A 177 14.56 13.17 -12.10
CA LEU A 177 14.32 12.77 -13.48
C LEU A 177 14.85 13.88 -14.40
N THR A 178 15.78 13.52 -15.30
CA THR A 178 16.50 14.48 -16.16
C THR A 178 16.76 13.86 -17.53
N GLY A 179 17.01 14.69 -18.54
CA GLY A 179 17.17 14.23 -19.93
C GLY A 179 15.84 13.88 -20.60
N THR A 180 15.84 12.92 -21.51
CA THR A 180 14.63 12.48 -22.23
C THR A 180 13.76 11.58 -21.38
N VAL A 181 12.43 11.63 -21.59
CA VAL A 181 11.47 10.78 -20.85
C VAL A 181 11.74 9.30 -21.13
N VAL A 182 12.00 8.93 -22.38
CA VAL A 182 12.40 7.56 -22.78
C VAL A 182 13.72 7.07 -22.16
N GLY A 183 14.55 7.96 -21.60
CA GLY A 183 15.83 7.66 -20.95
C GLY A 183 15.76 7.59 -19.42
N ALA A 184 14.59 7.31 -18.84
CA ALA A 184 14.40 7.28 -17.40
C ALA A 184 15.26 6.21 -16.66
N PRO A 185 15.54 6.38 -15.36
CA PRO A 185 16.26 5.39 -14.54
C PRO A 185 15.61 4.01 -14.58
N THR A 186 16.42 2.94 -14.52
CA THR A 186 16.00 1.55 -14.72
C THR A 186 14.83 1.13 -13.81
N ASP A 187 14.83 1.56 -12.55
CA ASP A 187 13.81 1.27 -11.56
C ASP A 187 12.52 2.09 -11.76
N PHE A 188 12.62 3.30 -12.31
CA PHE A 188 11.45 4.04 -12.80
C PHE A 188 10.84 3.34 -14.02
N ALA A 189 11.69 2.88 -14.94
CA ALA A 189 11.28 2.13 -16.12
C ALA A 189 10.67 0.76 -15.77
N GLN A 190 11.13 0.09 -14.71
CA GLN A 190 10.52 -1.15 -14.18
C GLN A 190 9.15 -0.90 -13.53
N TRP A 191 9.03 0.13 -12.68
CA TRP A 191 7.73 0.48 -12.09
C TRP A 191 6.68 0.84 -13.16
N PHE A 192 7.06 1.61 -14.18
CA PHE A 192 6.19 1.99 -15.30
C PHE A 192 6.30 1.04 -16.50
N ASN A 193 6.62 -0.25 -16.30
CA ASN A 193 7.14 -1.12 -17.35
C ASN A 193 6.36 -1.17 -18.67
N SER A 194 5.02 -1.27 -18.70
CA SER A 194 4.28 -1.27 -19.98
C SER A 194 4.58 -0.02 -20.84
N LEU A 195 4.80 1.14 -20.20
CA LEU A 195 5.12 2.41 -20.87
C LEU A 195 6.53 2.42 -21.48
N TYR A 196 7.49 1.77 -20.84
CA TYR A 196 8.90 1.74 -21.26
C TYR A 196 9.24 0.53 -22.14
N TYR A 197 8.51 -0.58 -22.00
CA TYR A 197 8.68 -1.79 -22.80
C TYR A 197 8.07 -1.67 -24.20
N ASN A 198 6.96 -0.93 -24.36
CA ASN A 198 6.34 -0.69 -25.66
C ASN A 198 6.80 0.68 -26.23
N PRO A 199 7.76 0.71 -27.19
CA PRO A 199 8.37 1.94 -27.69
C PRO A 199 7.42 2.83 -28.52
N LYS A 200 6.16 2.41 -28.72
CA LYS A 200 5.12 3.24 -29.37
C LYS A 200 4.42 4.20 -28.41
N LEU A 201 4.58 4.02 -27.10
CA LEU A 201 3.78 4.71 -26.06
C LEU A 201 4.38 6.05 -25.59
N LEU A 202 5.64 6.33 -25.94
CA LEU A 202 6.36 7.55 -25.59
C LEU A 202 6.93 8.24 -26.83
N THR A 203 6.91 9.56 -26.84
CA THR A 203 7.63 10.39 -27.81
C THR A 203 9.11 10.44 -27.46
N GLY A 204 9.98 10.04 -28.41
CA GLY A 204 11.43 9.96 -28.18
C GLY A 204 12.14 11.30 -27.93
N THR A 205 11.46 12.42 -28.15
CA THR A 205 11.99 13.79 -28.01
C THR A 205 11.50 14.51 -26.76
N ALA A 206 10.51 13.99 -26.02
CA ALA A 206 10.05 14.62 -24.79
C ALA A 206 11.13 14.56 -23.70
N THR A 207 11.24 15.62 -22.91
CA THR A 207 12.21 15.76 -21.83
C THR A 207 11.53 15.96 -20.47
N TRP A 208 12.23 15.56 -19.41
CA TRP A 208 11.78 15.81 -18.05
C TRP A 208 11.82 17.30 -17.72
N SER A 209 10.72 17.83 -17.18
CA SER A 209 10.62 19.21 -16.70
C SER A 209 11.56 19.46 -15.52
N SER A 210 12.00 20.71 -15.33
CA SER A 210 12.82 21.07 -14.17
C SER A 210 12.11 20.71 -12.85
N GLY A 211 12.83 20.07 -11.95
CA GLY A 211 12.29 19.57 -10.68
C GLY A 211 11.45 18.29 -10.78
N ALA A 212 11.33 17.66 -11.96
CA ALA A 212 10.73 16.33 -12.07
C ALA A 212 11.53 15.31 -11.24
N ALA A 213 10.83 14.53 -10.42
CA ALA A 213 11.44 13.51 -9.56
C ALA A 213 10.42 12.43 -9.17
N TYR A 214 10.93 11.31 -8.68
CA TYR A 214 10.14 10.29 -8.00
C TYR A 214 10.67 9.99 -6.61
N LEU A 215 9.75 9.61 -5.73
CA LEU A 215 10.00 9.09 -4.39
C LEU A 215 9.90 7.56 -4.45
N LYS A 216 11.02 6.90 -4.20
CA LYS A 216 11.12 5.44 -4.09
C LYS A 216 11.23 5.04 -2.63
N TYR A 217 10.54 3.98 -2.22
CA TYR A 217 10.52 3.50 -0.84
C TYR A 217 10.12 2.02 -0.74
N THR A 218 10.35 1.39 0.40
CA THR A 218 9.84 0.05 0.72
C THR A 218 8.52 0.16 1.48
N GLU A 219 7.54 -0.71 1.19
CA GLU A 219 6.37 -0.94 2.04
C GLU A 219 6.48 -2.34 2.68
N THR A 220 6.25 -2.43 3.98
CA THR A 220 6.16 -3.69 4.73
C THR A 220 4.83 -3.74 5.46
N GLU A 221 4.10 -4.84 5.37
CA GLU A 221 2.81 -5.04 6.04
C GLU A 221 2.95 -5.12 7.56
N ILE A 222 1.96 -4.59 8.30
CA ILE A 222 1.84 -4.62 9.76
C ILE A 222 0.56 -5.38 10.11
N GLY A 223 0.71 -6.62 10.58
CA GLY A 223 -0.37 -7.58 10.80
C GLY A 223 -0.73 -8.39 9.55
N ASP A 224 -1.47 -9.48 9.75
CA ASP A 224 -1.99 -10.31 8.65
C ASP A 224 -3.15 -9.60 7.93
N VAL A 225 -3.06 -9.51 6.61
CA VAL A 225 -4.07 -8.85 5.75
C VAL A 225 -4.73 -9.88 4.84
N TYR A 226 -6.05 -10.01 5.01
CA TYR A 226 -6.91 -10.96 4.30
C TYR A 226 -7.69 -10.21 3.21
N GLN A 227 -7.22 -10.27 1.96
CA GLN A 227 -7.90 -9.70 0.80
C GLN A 227 -8.99 -10.64 0.27
N VAL A 228 -10.06 -10.07 -0.30
CA VAL A 228 -11.13 -10.83 -0.97
C VAL A 228 -11.19 -10.41 -2.45
N ALA A 229 -11.48 -11.34 -3.36
CA ALA A 229 -11.56 -11.09 -4.80
C ALA A 229 -12.89 -11.58 -5.39
N ASP A 230 -13.27 -11.01 -6.53
CA ASP A 230 -14.30 -11.57 -7.40
C ASP A 230 -13.77 -12.85 -8.08
N ASN A 231 -14.63 -13.85 -8.24
CA ASN A 231 -14.33 -15.10 -8.95
C ASN A 231 -14.17 -14.88 -10.47
N LYS A 232 -15.12 -14.20 -11.11
CA LYS A 232 -15.16 -13.99 -12.56
C LYS A 232 -15.68 -12.61 -12.98
N THR A 233 -16.69 -12.11 -12.30
CA THR A 233 -17.37 -10.85 -12.64
C THR A 233 -16.86 -9.74 -11.74
N LEU A 234 -16.16 -8.75 -12.30
CA LEU A 234 -15.70 -7.60 -11.52
C LEU A 234 -16.89 -6.84 -10.91
N THR A 235 -16.91 -6.73 -9.59
CA THR A 235 -17.86 -5.91 -8.84
C THR A 235 -17.12 -4.78 -8.10
N THR A 236 -17.83 -3.79 -7.56
CA THR A 236 -17.23 -2.68 -6.78
C THR A 236 -17.77 -2.54 -5.36
N GLY A 237 -18.80 -3.31 -4.98
CA GLY A 237 -19.39 -3.29 -3.64
C GLY A 237 -18.74 -4.26 -2.66
N THR A 238 -19.34 -4.43 -1.48
CA THR A 238 -18.94 -5.41 -0.45
C THR A 238 -19.45 -6.84 -0.71
N SER A 239 -20.18 -7.06 -1.80
CA SER A 239 -20.67 -8.37 -2.24
C SER A 239 -19.94 -8.82 -3.52
N PRO A 240 -18.73 -9.40 -3.41
CA PRO A 240 -18.01 -9.94 -4.56
C PRO A 240 -18.72 -11.13 -5.21
N ASP A 241 -18.36 -11.43 -6.45
CA ASP A 241 -18.75 -12.64 -7.17
C ASP A 241 -18.13 -13.89 -6.50
N PRO A 242 -18.94 -14.79 -5.89
CA PRO A 242 -18.42 -15.95 -5.15
C PRO A 242 -17.87 -17.03 -6.08
N ILE A 243 -17.03 -17.92 -5.55
CA ILE A 243 -16.59 -19.13 -6.28
C ILE A 243 -17.68 -20.21 -6.29
N ALA A 244 -18.53 -20.24 -5.26
CA ALA A 244 -19.66 -21.16 -5.16
C ALA A 244 -20.74 -20.60 -4.22
N THR A 245 -22.00 -20.94 -4.47
CA THR A 245 -23.17 -20.51 -3.68
C THR A 245 -23.89 -21.70 -3.06
N GLY A 246 -24.55 -21.49 -1.93
CA GLY A 246 -25.32 -22.52 -1.22
C GLY A 246 -24.48 -23.72 -0.74
N THR A 247 -23.21 -23.49 -0.39
CA THR A 247 -22.25 -24.56 -0.06
C THR A 247 -21.19 -24.08 0.94
N THR A 248 -20.42 -25.03 1.47
CA THR A 248 -19.35 -24.82 2.46
C THR A 248 -17.99 -25.15 1.87
N ILE A 249 -16.91 -24.60 2.45
CA ILE A 249 -15.54 -24.97 2.07
C ILE A 249 -15.34 -26.47 2.31
N ALA A 250 -15.86 -27.01 3.43
CA ALA A 250 -15.77 -28.42 3.76
C ALA A 250 -16.42 -29.34 2.69
N ALA A 251 -17.58 -28.94 2.14
CA ALA A 251 -18.24 -29.69 1.07
C ALA A 251 -17.43 -29.67 -0.23
N LEU A 252 -16.86 -28.52 -0.62
CA LEU A 252 -16.00 -28.41 -1.80
C LEU A 252 -14.70 -29.22 -1.64
N MET A 253 -14.09 -29.19 -0.45
CA MET A 253 -12.91 -30.00 -0.12
C MET A 253 -13.21 -31.51 -0.20
N ALA A 254 -14.38 -31.95 0.26
CA ALA A 254 -14.82 -33.34 0.14
C ALA A 254 -15.16 -33.74 -1.31
N ALA A 255 -15.56 -32.80 -2.16
CA ALA A 255 -15.83 -33.00 -3.59
C ALA A 255 -14.58 -33.07 -4.48
N GLY A 256 -13.37 -33.05 -3.89
CA GLY A 256 -12.08 -33.11 -4.60
C GLY A 256 -11.25 -31.82 -4.54
N GLY A 257 -11.75 -30.77 -3.87
CA GLY A 257 -11.05 -29.50 -3.69
C GLY A 257 -11.64 -28.35 -4.52
N ILE A 258 -10.95 -27.21 -4.46
CA ILE A 258 -11.35 -25.97 -5.13
C ILE A 258 -10.29 -25.63 -6.18
N GLN A 259 -10.68 -25.54 -7.45
CA GLN A 259 -9.78 -25.14 -8.53
C GLN A 259 -9.76 -23.61 -8.69
N SER A 260 -8.57 -23.02 -8.61
CA SER A 260 -8.33 -21.61 -8.94
C SER A 260 -8.05 -21.45 -10.44
N SER A 261 -8.84 -20.62 -11.12
CA SER A 261 -8.65 -20.20 -12.51
C SER A 261 -7.49 -19.22 -12.71
N SER A 262 -6.87 -18.73 -11.63
CA SER A 262 -5.91 -17.62 -11.64
C SER A 262 -4.46 -18.01 -11.33
N ASP A 263 -4.25 -19.27 -10.96
CA ASP A 263 -2.94 -19.96 -10.85
C ASP A 263 -3.04 -21.47 -11.17
N GLN A 264 -4.17 -21.91 -11.77
CA GLN A 264 -4.45 -23.28 -12.22
C GLN A 264 -4.30 -24.38 -11.14
N THR A 265 -4.26 -24.00 -9.86
CA THR A 265 -4.02 -24.91 -8.75
C THR A 265 -5.34 -25.43 -8.16
N THR A 266 -5.41 -26.74 -7.89
CA THR A 266 -6.49 -27.33 -7.09
C THR A 266 -6.07 -27.38 -5.62
N TYR A 267 -6.82 -26.67 -4.79
CA TYR A 267 -6.60 -26.54 -3.36
C TYR A 267 -7.44 -27.56 -2.59
N THR A 268 -6.80 -28.23 -1.63
CA THR A 268 -7.30 -29.39 -0.89
C THR A 268 -6.79 -29.35 0.54
N LEU A 269 -7.34 -30.18 1.44
CA LEU A 269 -6.81 -30.34 2.81
C LEU A 269 -5.38 -30.92 2.87
N SER A 270 -4.75 -31.26 1.74
CA SER A 270 -3.33 -31.68 1.68
C SER A 270 -2.35 -30.53 1.41
N ASN A 271 -2.81 -29.41 0.84
CA ASN A 271 -1.96 -28.27 0.46
C ASN A 271 -2.40 -26.93 1.10
N GLY A 272 -3.18 -27.00 2.17
CA GLY A 272 -3.56 -25.88 3.04
C GLY A 272 -4.28 -26.36 4.30
N ALA A 273 -4.72 -25.43 5.14
CA ALA A 273 -5.38 -25.71 6.41
C ALA A 273 -6.66 -24.89 6.59
N MET A 274 -7.60 -25.44 7.38
CA MET A 274 -8.78 -24.71 7.85
C MET A 274 -8.45 -23.93 9.12
N THR A 275 -8.92 -22.69 9.19
CA THR A 275 -8.72 -21.74 10.31
C THR A 275 -9.97 -20.85 10.48
N GLN A 276 -9.92 -19.93 11.44
CA GLN A 276 -10.97 -18.95 11.74
C GLN A 276 -10.41 -17.53 11.70
N VAL A 277 -10.97 -16.67 10.84
CA VAL A 277 -10.54 -15.27 10.67
C VAL A 277 -11.70 -14.35 11.01
N GLY A 278 -11.63 -13.68 12.16
CA GLY A 278 -12.73 -12.82 12.64
C GLY A 278 -14.06 -13.56 12.86
N GLY A 279 -14.03 -14.88 13.07
CA GLY A 279 -15.22 -15.73 13.16
C GLY A 279 -15.72 -16.32 11.83
N VAL A 280 -15.01 -16.08 10.72
CA VAL A 280 -15.29 -16.69 9.41
C VAL A 280 -14.40 -17.91 9.19
N THR A 281 -15.04 -19.05 8.92
CA THR A 281 -14.37 -20.30 8.50
C THR A 281 -13.58 -20.02 7.23
N THR A 282 -12.26 -20.20 7.31
CA THR A 282 -11.31 -19.79 6.28
C THR A 282 -10.39 -20.95 5.93
N TYR A 283 -10.12 -21.16 4.64
CA TYR A 283 -9.01 -21.98 4.18
C TYR A 283 -7.81 -21.09 3.85
N VAL A 284 -6.60 -21.53 4.21
CA VAL A 284 -5.33 -20.87 3.84
C VAL A 284 -4.42 -21.91 3.21
N ALA A 285 -3.90 -21.63 2.01
CA ALA A 285 -2.92 -22.48 1.34
C ALA A 285 -1.56 -22.48 2.07
N ASN A 286 -0.86 -23.62 2.07
CA ASN A 286 0.47 -23.75 2.66
C ASN A 286 1.58 -23.18 1.76
N ALA A 287 1.35 -23.13 0.45
CA ALA A 287 2.28 -22.61 -0.54
C ALA A 287 1.97 -21.15 -0.90
N LEU A 288 3.03 -20.37 -1.22
CA LEU A 288 2.89 -19.06 -1.84
C LEU A 288 2.27 -19.19 -3.23
N ARG A 289 1.45 -18.21 -3.63
CA ARG A 289 0.89 -18.12 -4.98
C ARG A 289 2.02 -17.83 -5.98
N PRO A 290 2.11 -18.57 -7.11
CA PRO A 290 3.09 -18.27 -8.15
C PRO A 290 2.77 -16.93 -8.84
N ASN A 291 3.76 -16.35 -9.51
CA ASN A 291 3.58 -15.18 -10.38
C ASN A 291 3.00 -13.95 -9.64
N ARG A 292 3.58 -13.60 -8.48
CA ARG A 292 3.24 -12.43 -7.66
C ARG A 292 4.51 -11.72 -7.19
N THR A 293 4.49 -10.40 -7.16
CA THR A 293 5.57 -9.55 -6.60
C THR A 293 5.51 -9.51 -5.07
N THR A 294 4.33 -9.33 -4.49
CA THR A 294 4.09 -9.53 -3.05
C THR A 294 3.94 -11.02 -2.73
N PRO A 295 4.74 -11.59 -1.80
CA PRO A 295 4.51 -12.94 -1.29
C PRO A 295 3.12 -13.05 -0.64
N MET A 296 2.28 -13.94 -1.15
CA MET A 296 0.92 -14.12 -0.64
C MET A 296 0.48 -15.59 -0.75
N TYR A 297 -0.45 -15.99 0.12
CA TYR A 297 -1.05 -17.34 0.13
C TYR A 297 -2.49 -17.24 -0.41
N HIS A 298 -2.98 -18.27 -1.10
CA HIS A 298 -4.37 -18.27 -1.56
C HIS A 298 -5.32 -18.61 -0.40
N THR A 299 -6.50 -18.00 -0.39
CA THR A 299 -7.50 -18.18 0.67
C THR A 299 -8.91 -18.39 0.12
N TYR A 300 -9.73 -19.09 0.90
CA TYR A 300 -11.19 -19.15 0.69
C TYR A 300 -11.93 -18.83 1.98
N TYR A 301 -13.08 -18.17 1.87
CA TYR A 301 -13.87 -17.69 3.02
C TYR A 301 -15.33 -18.15 2.91
N GLU A 302 -15.88 -18.72 3.98
CA GLU A 302 -17.27 -19.17 4.05
C GLU A 302 -18.14 -18.13 4.75
N ILE A 303 -18.95 -17.39 3.98
CA ILE A 303 -19.73 -16.25 4.48
C ILE A 303 -21.15 -16.35 3.93
N ASN A 304 -22.16 -16.28 4.81
CA ASN A 304 -23.59 -16.30 4.46
C ASN A 304 -24.02 -17.45 3.54
N GLY A 305 -23.39 -18.63 3.66
CA GLY A 305 -23.69 -19.82 2.84
C GLY A 305 -23.08 -19.81 1.44
N ASN A 306 -22.17 -18.88 1.15
CA ASN A 306 -21.37 -18.82 -0.08
C ASN A 306 -19.89 -18.99 0.25
N VAL A 307 -19.10 -19.43 -0.72
CA VAL A 307 -17.64 -19.47 -0.62
C VAL A 307 -17.03 -18.41 -1.54
N TYR A 308 -16.14 -17.60 -0.97
CA TYR A 308 -15.41 -16.52 -1.63
C TYR A 308 -13.92 -16.85 -1.74
N THR A 309 -13.21 -16.16 -2.62
CA THR A 309 -11.78 -16.35 -2.91
C THR A 309 -10.96 -15.13 -2.50
N GLY A 310 -9.65 -15.28 -2.28
CA GLY A 310 -8.81 -14.17 -1.85
C GLY A 310 -7.31 -14.45 -1.73
N ASN A 311 -6.64 -13.59 -0.97
CA ASN A 311 -5.23 -13.74 -0.60
C ASN A 311 -5.01 -13.45 0.88
N LEU A 312 -4.03 -14.12 1.50
CA LEU A 312 -3.40 -13.70 2.75
C LEU A 312 -2.00 -13.13 2.44
N ILE A 313 -1.76 -11.88 2.85
CA ILE A 313 -0.44 -11.27 3.01
C ILE A 313 -0.13 -11.30 4.51
N LYS A 314 1.03 -11.82 4.91
CA LYS A 314 1.38 -11.97 6.34
C LYS A 314 2.03 -10.73 6.93
N ASP A 315 1.94 -10.58 8.24
CA ASP A 315 2.73 -9.59 9.00
C ASP A 315 4.22 -9.62 8.60
N GLY A 316 4.84 -8.45 8.49
CA GLY A 316 6.24 -8.31 8.09
C GLY A 316 6.56 -8.61 6.62
N THR A 317 5.57 -8.90 5.77
CA THR A 317 5.77 -9.13 4.33
C THR A 317 6.09 -7.81 3.61
N VAL A 318 7.16 -7.77 2.82
CA VAL A 318 7.43 -6.64 1.91
C VAL A 318 6.43 -6.66 0.75
N ILE A 319 5.77 -5.53 0.53
CA ILE A 319 4.80 -5.31 -0.54
C ILE A 319 5.56 -5.05 -1.84
N GLY A 320 5.34 -5.93 -2.81
CA GLY A 320 5.96 -5.86 -4.12
C GLY A 320 5.38 -4.75 -4.99
N GLY A 321 6.18 -4.31 -5.96
CA GLY A 321 5.76 -3.37 -6.99
C GLY A 321 5.07 -4.06 -8.16
N ASN A 322 5.21 -3.49 -9.35
CA ASN A 322 4.62 -4.02 -10.56
C ASN A 322 5.45 -5.19 -11.14
N PRO A 323 4.82 -6.28 -11.60
CA PRO A 323 5.53 -7.27 -12.40
C PRO A 323 5.90 -6.66 -13.76
N TYR A 324 7.11 -6.94 -14.26
CA TYR A 324 7.63 -6.31 -15.48
C TYR A 324 8.14 -7.30 -16.53
N PRO A 325 7.90 -7.07 -17.84
CA PRO A 325 8.50 -7.85 -18.92
C PRO A 325 10.01 -7.66 -18.98
N VAL A 326 10.73 -8.76 -19.18
CA VAL A 326 12.17 -8.83 -19.47
C VAL A 326 12.34 -9.61 -20.78
N ALA A 327 13.20 -9.14 -21.68
CA ALA A 327 13.42 -9.78 -22.98
C ALA A 327 13.78 -11.27 -22.81
N ALA A 328 13.05 -12.16 -23.48
CA ALA A 328 13.23 -13.59 -23.32
C ALA A 328 14.54 -14.06 -23.98
N SER A 329 15.42 -14.68 -23.19
CA SER A 329 16.76 -15.09 -23.61
C SER A 329 16.73 -15.94 -24.88
N GLY A 330 17.57 -15.59 -25.86
CA GLY A 330 17.64 -16.27 -27.15
C GLY A 330 16.54 -15.91 -28.16
N THR A 331 15.66 -14.95 -27.87
CA THR A 331 14.59 -14.52 -28.79
C THR A 331 14.74 -13.07 -29.25
N THR A 332 14.44 -12.81 -30.53
CA THR A 332 14.36 -11.44 -31.09
C THR A 332 13.02 -10.77 -30.80
N SER A 333 12.02 -11.55 -30.35
CA SER A 333 10.67 -11.09 -30.04
C SER A 333 10.03 -12.00 -29.00
N GLY A 334 9.90 -11.51 -27.77
CA GLY A 334 9.31 -12.24 -26.64
C GLY A 334 9.78 -11.70 -25.30
N TYR A 335 9.00 -11.91 -24.25
CA TYR A 335 9.37 -11.56 -22.89
C TYR A 335 9.00 -12.66 -21.90
N THR A 336 9.75 -12.74 -20.81
CA THR A 336 9.33 -13.40 -19.57
C THR A 336 8.91 -12.31 -18.57
N THR A 337 7.90 -12.59 -17.74
CA THR A 337 7.51 -11.65 -16.69
C THR A 337 8.39 -11.86 -15.45
N ASN A 338 9.02 -10.79 -14.98
CA ASN A 338 9.76 -10.75 -13.73
C ASN A 338 8.82 -10.32 -12.59
N TYR A 339 8.95 -10.99 -11.44
CA TYR A 339 8.14 -10.80 -10.24
C TYR A 339 8.97 -10.41 -9.00
N THR A 340 10.17 -9.83 -9.16
CA THR A 340 11.08 -9.49 -8.05
C THR A 340 11.07 -8.00 -7.67
N GLU A 341 10.13 -7.20 -8.18
CA GLU A 341 10.02 -5.78 -7.81
C GLU A 341 9.50 -5.65 -6.37
N ASN A 342 10.29 -5.02 -5.50
CA ASN A 342 10.09 -4.97 -4.04
C ASN A 342 10.15 -3.55 -3.46
N PHE A 343 9.86 -2.55 -4.30
CA PHE A 343 9.80 -1.14 -3.94
C PHE A 343 8.52 -0.51 -4.51
N GLN A 344 8.14 0.62 -3.93
CA GLN A 344 6.98 1.43 -4.30
C GLN A 344 7.47 2.77 -4.88
N VAL A 345 6.72 3.33 -5.85
CA VAL A 345 7.03 4.64 -6.44
C VAL A 345 5.85 5.60 -6.34
N ARG A 346 6.13 6.83 -5.89
CA ARG A 346 5.27 8.00 -6.10
C ARG A 346 6.03 9.03 -6.93
N VAL A 347 5.32 9.82 -7.72
CA VAL A 347 5.93 10.84 -8.60
C VAL A 347 5.40 12.23 -8.23
N ASN A 348 6.15 13.31 -8.55
CA ASN A 348 5.70 14.68 -8.27
C ASN A 348 4.96 15.30 -9.46
N ALA A 349 4.39 16.49 -9.28
CA ALA A 349 3.62 17.19 -10.32
C ALA A 349 4.44 17.43 -11.60
N ALA A 350 5.71 17.82 -11.49
CA ALA A 350 6.58 18.03 -12.65
C ALA A 350 6.83 16.73 -13.45
N ALA A 351 6.95 15.59 -12.77
CA ALA A 351 7.02 14.28 -13.41
C ALA A 351 5.71 13.86 -14.08
N ILE A 352 4.54 14.05 -13.44
CA ILE A 352 3.23 13.79 -14.07
C ILE A 352 3.02 14.63 -15.32
N ASN A 353 3.28 15.94 -15.24
CA ASN A 353 3.11 16.84 -16.38
C ASN A 353 4.06 16.47 -17.54
N SER A 354 5.28 16.00 -17.22
CA SER A 354 6.23 15.50 -18.23
C SER A 354 5.76 14.19 -18.86
N LEU A 355 5.15 13.28 -18.10
CA LEU A 355 4.54 12.05 -18.63
C LEU A 355 3.35 12.37 -19.54
N GLN A 356 2.46 13.27 -19.12
CA GLN A 356 1.31 13.75 -19.92
C GLN A 356 1.74 14.39 -21.24
N ALA A 357 2.86 15.13 -21.25
CA ALA A 357 3.42 15.72 -22.46
C ALA A 357 4.20 14.71 -23.34
N ALA A 358 4.56 13.54 -22.81
CA ALA A 358 5.39 12.55 -23.48
C ALA A 358 4.61 11.38 -24.09
N VAL A 359 3.45 11.01 -23.53
CA VAL A 359 2.61 9.92 -24.05
C VAL A 359 2.06 10.22 -25.45
N THR A 360 1.92 9.18 -26.26
CA THR A 360 1.49 9.26 -27.67
C THR A 360 -0.02 9.05 -27.87
N PHE A 361 -0.78 8.94 -26.78
CA PHE A 361 -2.19 8.56 -26.72
C PHE A 361 -2.92 9.42 -25.70
#